data_AF-A0A4S4ND92-F1
#
_entry.id   AF-A0A4S4ND92-F1
#
_cell.length_a   1.000
_cell.length_b   1.000
_cell.length_c   1.000
_cell.angle_alpha   90.00
_cell.angle_beta   90.00
_cell.angle_gamma   90.00
#
_symmetry.space_group_name_H-M   'P 1'
#
loop_
_entity.id
_entity.type
_entity.pdbx_description
1 polymer ?
#
loop_
_entity_poly.entity_id
_entity_poly.type
_entity_poly.pdbx_seq_one_letter_code
_entity_poly.pdbx_strand_id
1 'polypeptide(L)'
;MIAGFLLLAACAQTQDAVDGVARRSAKAAVNEALVTRFPNVPSLAVTPFTDCVIDNASAREIGEFAKDAVVGVSETTVALIQSILRRPETTQCLTRAGITALAA
;
A
#
# COMPACT_ATOMS: atom_id res chain seq x y z
N MET A 1 -8.93 -42.01 -3.93
CA MET A 1 -9.39 -40.62 -4.10
C MET A 1 -8.70 -39.72 -3.05
N ILE A 2 -7.39 -39.47 -3.17
CA ILE A 2 -6.59 -38.67 -2.19
C ILE A 2 -5.57 -37.71 -2.87
N ALA A 3 -5.46 -37.70 -4.21
CA ALA A 3 -4.41 -36.96 -4.92
C ALA A 3 -4.67 -35.44 -5.14
N GLY A 4 -5.75 -34.87 -4.58
CA GLY A 4 -6.18 -33.49 -4.88
C GLY A 4 -5.83 -32.42 -3.84
N PHE A 5 -5.51 -32.79 -2.59
CA PHE A 5 -5.36 -31.81 -1.50
C PHE A 5 -3.97 -31.16 -1.41
N LEU A 6 -2.92 -31.79 -1.96
CA LEU A 6 -1.53 -31.29 -1.83
C LEU A 6 -1.22 -30.11 -2.76
N LEU A 7 -1.97 -29.94 -3.87
CA LEU A 7 -1.73 -28.85 -4.82
C LEU A 7 -2.28 -27.50 -4.34
N LEU A 8 -3.33 -27.48 -3.50
CA LEU A 8 -3.88 -26.23 -2.99
C LEU A 8 -3.01 -25.60 -1.88
N ALA A 9 -2.36 -26.42 -1.05
CA ALA A 9 -1.47 -25.93 0.00
C ALA A 9 -0.21 -25.22 -0.56
N ALA A 10 0.28 -25.66 -1.73
CA ALA A 10 1.42 -25.04 -2.39
C ALA A 10 1.08 -23.68 -3.05
N CYS A 11 -0.17 -23.49 -3.51
CA CYS A 11 -0.63 -22.20 -4.04
C CYS A 11 -0.80 -21.17 -2.91
N ALA A 12 -1.40 -21.56 -1.77
CA ALA A 12 -1.59 -20.65 -0.64
C ALA A 12 -0.25 -20.09 -0.12
N GLN A 13 0.76 -20.96 0.03
CA GLN A 13 2.07 -20.55 0.54
C GLN A 13 2.85 -19.64 -0.42
N THR A 14 2.63 -19.79 -1.73
CA THR A 14 3.26 -18.92 -2.74
C THR A 14 2.52 -17.61 -2.89
N GLN A 15 1.19 -17.59 -2.73
CA GLN A 15 0.37 -16.38 -2.72
C GLN A 15 0.76 -15.46 -1.56
N ASP A 16 0.95 -15.99 -0.34
CA ASP A 16 1.40 -15.19 0.81
C ASP A 16 2.77 -14.53 0.58
N ALA A 17 3.70 -15.25 -0.05
CA ALA A 17 5.03 -14.74 -0.37
C ALA A 17 4.98 -13.65 -1.45
N VAL A 18 4.17 -13.84 -2.49
CA VAL A 18 3.95 -12.86 -3.57
C VAL A 18 3.26 -11.60 -3.02
N ASP A 19 2.27 -11.77 -2.15
CA ASP A 19 1.57 -10.65 -1.49
C ASP A 19 2.54 -9.85 -0.62
N GLY A 20 3.45 -10.52 0.11
CA GLY A 20 4.49 -9.86 0.89
C GLY A 20 5.49 -9.06 0.02
N VAL A 21 5.88 -9.59 -1.14
CA VAL A 21 6.76 -8.88 -2.09
C VAL A 21 6.04 -7.69 -2.71
N ALA A 22 4.82 -7.89 -3.21
CA ALA A 22 4.01 -6.83 -3.82
C ALA A 22 3.77 -5.68 -2.84
N ARG A 23 3.45 -5.99 -1.58
CA ARG A 23 3.30 -4.99 -0.51
C ARG A 23 4.60 -4.22 -0.27
N ARG A 24 5.75 -4.88 -0.22
CA ARG A 24 7.05 -4.18 -0.06
C ARG A 24 7.34 -3.22 -1.22
N SER A 25 7.15 -3.68 -2.45
CA SER A 25 7.33 -2.83 -3.64
C SER A 25 6.35 -1.65 -3.62
N ALA A 26 5.07 -1.91 -3.29
CA ALA A 26 4.05 -0.87 -3.17
C ALA A 26 4.42 0.18 -2.11
N LYS A 27 4.94 -0.23 -0.95
CA LYS A 27 5.44 0.70 0.07
C LYS A 27 6.56 1.60 -0.45
N ALA A 28 7.47 1.06 -1.27
CA ALA A 28 8.54 1.85 -1.87
C ALA A 28 7.98 2.95 -2.79
N ALA A 29 7.03 2.60 -3.66
CA ALA A 29 6.38 3.58 -4.55
C ALA A 29 5.59 4.65 -3.77
N VAL A 30 4.83 4.25 -2.75
CA VAL A 30 4.06 5.21 -1.94
C VAL A 30 5.00 6.15 -1.16
N ASN A 31 6.10 5.63 -0.61
CA ASN A 31 7.12 6.46 0.04
C ASN A 31 7.75 7.46 -0.94
N GLU A 32 8.08 7.03 -2.16
CA GLU A 32 8.60 7.90 -3.20
C GLU A 32 7.57 8.97 -3.60
N ALA A 33 6.31 8.59 -3.78
CA ALA A 33 5.22 9.52 -4.08
C ALA A 33 5.07 10.56 -2.96
N LEU A 34 5.20 10.17 -1.69
CA LEU A 34 5.15 11.10 -0.57
C LEU A 34 6.27 12.12 -0.60
N VAL A 35 7.51 11.67 -0.84
CA VAL A 35 8.68 12.57 -0.86
C VAL A 35 8.67 13.49 -2.08
N THR A 36 8.19 13.01 -3.23
CA THR A 36 8.26 13.76 -4.50
C THR A 36 7.01 14.57 -4.81
N ARG A 37 5.82 14.11 -4.39
CA ARG A 37 4.52 14.71 -4.73
C ARG A 37 3.79 15.31 -3.52
N PHE A 38 4.15 14.95 -2.29
CA PHE A 38 3.51 15.44 -1.06
C PHE A 38 4.52 16.07 -0.09
N PRO A 39 5.13 17.22 -0.44
CA PRO A 39 6.20 17.85 0.36
C PRO A 39 5.76 18.30 1.77
N ASN A 40 4.45 18.37 2.02
CA ASN A 40 3.88 18.80 3.29
C ASN A 40 3.80 17.66 4.33
N VAL A 41 4.10 16.41 3.95
CA VAL A 41 4.07 15.28 4.88
C VAL A 41 5.37 15.25 5.68
N PRO A 42 5.32 15.39 7.02
CA PRO A 42 6.53 15.35 7.84
C PRO A 42 7.17 13.97 7.74
N SER A 43 8.50 13.90 7.71
CA SER A 43 9.23 12.63 7.52
C SER A 43 8.88 11.57 8.56
N LEU A 44 8.51 11.97 9.78
CA LEU A 44 8.06 11.06 10.84
C LEU A 44 6.70 10.41 10.54
N ALA A 45 5.87 11.03 9.69
CA ALA A 45 4.56 10.52 9.30
C ALA A 45 4.60 9.65 8.04
N VAL A 46 5.72 9.60 7.30
CA VAL A 46 5.83 8.86 6.03
C VAL A 46 5.58 7.38 6.22
N THR A 47 6.28 6.74 7.16
CA THR A 47 6.12 5.30 7.43
C THR A 47 4.69 4.94 7.87
N PRO A 48 4.12 5.55 8.92
CA PRO A 48 2.75 5.23 9.34
C PRO A 48 1.70 5.56 8.28
N PHE A 49 1.91 6.61 7.46
CA PHE A 49 1.01 6.92 6.35
C PHE A 49 1.04 5.81 5.29
N THR A 50 2.24 5.44 4.84
CA THR A 50 2.43 4.40 3.84
C THR A 50 1.87 3.06 4.30
N ASP A 51 2.08 2.70 5.57
CA ASP A 51 1.53 1.48 6.15
C ASP A 51 0.00 1.51 6.12
N CYS A 52 -0.64 2.59 6.58
CA CYS A 52 -2.09 2.72 6.55
C CYS A 52 -2.68 2.66 5.13
N VAL A 53 -2.01 3.26 4.14
CA VAL A 53 -2.45 3.20 2.73
C VAL A 53 -2.34 1.78 2.18
N ILE A 54 -1.21 1.10 2.39
CA ILE A 54 -0.98 -0.24 1.86
C ILE A 54 -1.85 -1.29 2.57
N ASP A 55 -2.13 -1.12 3.86
CA ASP A 55 -2.96 -2.05 4.63
C ASP A 55 -4.46 -1.93 4.25
N ASN A 56 -4.90 -0.76 3.81
CA ASN A 56 -6.27 -0.52 3.35
C ASN A 56 -6.43 -0.52 1.82
N ALA A 57 -5.36 -0.85 1.09
CA ALA A 57 -5.38 -1.02 -0.37
C ALA A 57 -5.91 -2.41 -0.76
N SER A 58 -6.62 -2.49 -1.87
CA SER A 58 -7.01 -3.76 -2.50
C SER A 58 -5.80 -4.40 -3.20
N ALA A 59 -5.86 -5.71 -3.44
CA ALA A 59 -4.80 -6.42 -4.16
C ALA A 59 -4.48 -5.81 -5.54
N ARG A 60 -5.49 -5.28 -6.23
CA ARG A 60 -5.31 -4.58 -7.50
C ARG A 60 -4.51 -3.28 -7.34
N GLU A 61 -4.85 -2.48 -6.33
CA GLU A 61 -4.16 -1.22 -6.05
C GLU A 61 -2.71 -1.46 -5.59
N ILE A 62 -2.49 -2.49 -4.78
CA ILE A 62 -1.13 -2.94 -4.41
C ILE A 62 -0.33 -3.33 -5.65
N GLY A 63 -0.94 -4.03 -6.61
CA GLY A 63 -0.30 -4.37 -7.88
C GLY A 63 0.10 -3.14 -8.70
N GLU A 64 -0.77 -2.12 -8.78
CA GLU A 64 -0.44 -0.86 -9.46
C GLU A 64 0.70 -0.12 -8.74
N PHE A 65 0.66 0.00 -7.41
CA PHE A 65 1.78 0.59 -6.66
C PHE A 65 3.08 -0.18 -6.80
N ALA A 66 3.03 -1.52 -6.80
CA ALA A 66 4.21 -2.35 -6.97
C ALA A 66 4.84 -2.16 -8.35
N LYS A 67 4.03 -1.94 -9.39
CA LYS A 67 4.50 -1.59 -10.73
C LYS A 67 5.12 -0.18 -10.74
N ASP A 68 4.47 0.79 -10.11
CA ASP A 68 4.97 2.16 -10.00
C ASP A 68 6.34 2.24 -9.30
N ALA A 69 6.68 1.29 -8.42
CA ALA A 69 8.00 1.18 -7.81
C ALA A 69 9.14 0.94 -8.81
N VAL A 70 8.81 0.42 -10.00
CA VAL A 70 9.77 0.10 -11.06
C VAL A 70 9.73 1.14 -12.18
N VAL A 71 8.52 1.56 -12.60
CA VAL A 71 8.35 2.51 -13.71
C VAL A 71 8.41 3.97 -13.27
N GLY A 72 8.31 4.24 -11.96
CA GLY A 72 8.26 5.57 -11.37
C GLY A 72 6.83 6.02 -11.04
N VAL A 73 6.72 6.89 -10.04
CA VAL A 73 5.44 7.41 -9.53
C VAL A 73 4.84 8.48 -10.44
N SER A 74 3.52 8.42 -10.64
CA SER A 74 2.77 9.28 -11.57
C SER A 74 1.55 9.93 -10.93
N GLU A 75 0.80 10.73 -11.69
CA GLU A 75 -0.50 11.28 -11.25
C GLU A 75 -1.50 10.17 -10.90
N THR A 76 -1.41 9.01 -11.56
CA THR A 76 -2.24 7.84 -11.23
C THR A 76 -1.93 7.33 -9.83
N THR A 77 -0.65 7.29 -9.44
CA THR A 77 -0.22 6.91 -8.09
C THR A 77 -0.82 7.85 -7.05
N VAL A 78 -0.78 9.17 -7.30
CA VAL A 78 -1.38 10.19 -6.43
C VAL A 78 -2.89 10.01 -6.30
N ALA A 79 -3.59 9.81 -7.43
CA ALA A 79 -5.03 9.59 -7.44
C ALA A 79 -5.44 8.32 -6.69
N LEU A 80 -4.65 7.24 -6.80
CA LEU A 80 -4.87 6.00 -6.05
C LEU A 80 -4.71 6.22 -4.53
N ILE A 81 -3.64 6.91 -4.12
CA ILE A 81 -3.43 7.27 -2.71
C ILE A 81 -4.64 8.08 -2.20
N GLN A 82 -5.07 9.10 -2.92
CA GLN A 82 -6.24 9.91 -2.54
C GLN A 82 -7.54 9.10 -2.49
N SER A 83 -7.75 8.17 -3.41
CA SER A 83 -8.89 7.25 -3.39
C SER A 83 -8.91 6.40 -2.12
N ILE A 84 -7.75 5.85 -1.73
CA ILE A 84 -7.60 5.04 -0.52
C ILE A 84 -7.77 5.88 0.74
N LEU A 85 -7.29 7.13 0.75
CA LEU A 85 -7.47 8.07 1.85
C LEU A 85 -8.94 8.42 2.11
N ARG A 86 -9.80 8.39 1.09
CA ARG A 86 -11.25 8.63 1.25
C ARG A 86 -11.96 7.49 1.96
N ARG A 87 -11.28 6.36 2.21
CA ARG A 87 -11.85 5.22 2.93
C ARG A 87 -11.86 5.49 4.44
N PRO A 88 -12.96 5.15 5.13
CA PRO A 88 -13.07 5.38 6.57
C PRO A 88 -12.03 4.58 7.37
N GLU A 89 -11.65 3.39 6.92
CA GLU A 89 -10.66 2.54 7.58
C GLU A 89 -9.25 3.17 7.52
N THR A 90 -8.90 3.76 6.38
CA THR A 90 -7.61 4.46 6.20
C THR A 90 -7.53 5.69 7.10
N THR A 91 -8.57 6.51 7.15
CA THR A 91 -8.60 7.72 8.02
C THR A 91 -8.54 7.36 9.51
N GLN A 92 -9.20 6.27 9.92
CA GLN A 92 -9.09 5.74 11.27
C GLN A 92 -7.68 5.24 11.57
N CYS A 93 -7.03 4.55 10.64
CA CYS A 93 -5.65 4.09 10.78
C CYS A 93 -4.70 5.27 10.98
N LEU A 94 -4.80 6.31 10.14
CA LEU A 94 -3.98 7.52 10.24
C LEU A 94 -4.19 8.23 11.59
N THR A 95 -5.44 8.32 12.05
CA THR A 95 -5.78 8.91 13.35
C THR A 95 -5.14 8.12 14.51
N ARG A 96 -5.21 6.79 14.47
CA ARG A 96 -4.58 5.91 15.47
C ARG A 96 -3.06 6.00 15.45
N ALA A 97 -2.47 6.20 14.27
CA ALA A 97 -1.04 6.41 14.10
C ALA A 97 -0.59 7.82 14.54
N GLY A 98 -1.51 8.68 15.01
CA GLY A 98 -1.19 10.03 15.47
C GLY A 98 -0.93 11.02 14.34
N ILE A 99 -1.32 10.68 13.10
CA ILE A 99 -1.23 11.59 11.96
C ILE A 99 -2.49 12.46 11.96
N THR A 100 -2.55 13.43 12.86
CA THR A 100 -3.65 14.38 12.99
C THR A 100 -3.56 15.58 12.04
N ALA A 101 -2.62 15.58 11.08
CA ALA A 101 -2.17 16.80 10.39
C ALA A 101 -2.42 16.87 8.87
N LEU A 102 -3.33 16.09 8.29
CA LEU A 102 -3.65 16.19 6.85
C LEU A 102 -5.04 16.75 6.54
N ALA A 103 -5.76 17.23 7.56
CA ALA A 103 -7.08 17.85 7.44
C ALA A 103 -7.08 19.37 7.70
N ALA A 104 -5.89 20.01 7.68
CA ALA A 104 -5.74 21.46 7.81
C ALA A 104 -5.47 22.09 6.45
#